data_AF-A0A5D0UTY8-F1
#
_entry.id   AF-A0A5D0UTY8-F1
#
_cell.length_a   1.000
_cell.length_b   1.000
_cell.length_c   1.000
_cell.angle_alpha   90.00
_cell.angle_beta   90.00
_cell.angle_gamma   90.00
#
_symmetry.space_group_name_H-M   'P 1'
#
loop_
_entity.id
_entity.type
_entity.pdbx_description
1 polymer ?
#
loop_
_entity_poly.entity_id
_entity_poly.type
_entity_poly.pdbx_seq_one_letter_code
_entity_poly.pdbx_strand_id
1 'polypeptide(L)'
;MDFGLDQADKIASVVGAVIAVIALAFTIRGARGQQTDSRTGSGAKTAIWLTAGLAVIVLCSVGSWGLIKAVSKLADGNSGDSPSDAPATSTETTSGAPASPTTPAAAPVLWQDEIRLDSTPRDFDKEPPALGNTSTDRESDGYLNDSRYNEFWGGGVVLWPEQADPSRNDCAQRLQTHGVKEVNIDARSRICLKTNQGRIVFIKVLRRDGDSGYLAQVTLWSSN
;
A
#
# COMPACT_ATOMS: atom_id res chain seq x y z
N MET A 1 -2.85 48.62 2.16
CA MET A 1 -2.89 47.77 0.96
C MET A 1 -2.16 46.49 1.33
N ASP A 2 -2.88 45.41 1.58
CA ASP A 2 -2.45 44.06 1.18
C ASP A 2 -3.68 43.14 1.30
N PHE A 3 -3.96 42.45 0.21
CA PHE A 3 -5.16 41.65 -0.05
C PHE A 3 -4.74 40.17 -0.04
N GLY A 4 -5.55 39.32 0.60
CA GLY A 4 -5.81 37.99 0.05
C GLY A 4 -5.18 36.82 0.77
N LEU A 5 -5.87 36.29 1.79
CA LEU A 5 -5.78 34.88 2.18
C LEU A 5 -7.15 34.26 2.57
N ASP A 6 -8.28 34.91 2.26
CA ASP A 6 -9.62 34.44 2.71
C ASP A 6 -10.35 33.54 1.69
N GLN A 7 -9.75 33.23 0.53
CA GLN A 7 -10.45 32.51 -0.55
C GLN A 7 -10.14 31.00 -0.63
N ALA A 8 -9.05 30.53 -0.02
CA ALA A 8 -8.64 29.13 -0.16
C ALA A 8 -9.48 28.15 0.69
N ASP A 9 -10.01 28.59 1.83
CA ASP A 9 -10.78 27.72 2.73
C ASP A 9 -12.23 27.49 2.28
N LYS A 10 -12.74 28.28 1.33
CA LYS A 10 -14.10 28.06 0.79
C LYS A 10 -14.15 26.96 -0.26
N ILE A 11 -13.02 26.61 -0.88
CA ILE A 11 -12.96 25.62 -1.97
C ILE A 11 -12.89 24.18 -1.40
N ALA A 12 -12.22 23.98 -0.26
CA ALA A 12 -12.12 22.67 0.37
C ALA A 12 -13.49 22.13 0.89
N SER A 13 -14.41 23.03 1.24
CA SER A 13 -15.75 22.66 1.74
C SER A 13 -16.70 22.19 0.63
N VAL A 14 -16.56 22.72 -0.59
CA VAL A 14 -17.45 22.37 -1.72
C VAL A 14 -17.04 21.04 -2.37
N VAL A 15 -15.74 20.73 -2.43
CA VAL A 15 -15.24 19.48 -3.04
C VAL A 15 -15.61 18.25 -2.21
N GLY A 16 -15.60 18.35 -0.87
CA GLY A 16 -16.03 17.26 0.01
C GLY A 16 -17.51 16.88 -0.14
N ALA A 17 -18.38 17.87 -0.35
CA ALA A 17 -19.81 17.63 -0.52
C ALA A 17 -20.16 16.96 -1.85
N VAL A 18 -19.44 17.26 -2.94
CA VAL A 18 -19.68 16.68 -4.27
C VAL A 18 -19.24 15.20 -4.33
N ILE A 19 -18.13 14.84 -3.70
CA ILE A 19 -17.63 13.45 -3.67
C ILE A 19 -18.59 12.53 -2.91
N ALA A 20 -19.20 13.01 -1.81
CA ALA A 20 -20.18 12.24 -1.05
C ALA A 20 -21.49 11.97 -1.82
N VAL A 21 -21.96 12.92 -2.64
CA VAL A 21 -23.15 12.76 -3.48
C VAL A 21 -22.91 11.77 -4.63
N ILE A 22 -21.71 11.75 -5.21
CA ILE A 22 -21.34 10.81 -6.28
C ILE A 22 -21.25 9.38 -5.72
N ALA A 23 -20.66 9.19 -4.53
CA ALA A 23 -20.61 7.87 -3.88
C ALA A 23 -22.02 7.31 -3.60
N LEU A 24 -22.98 8.16 -3.20
CA LEU A 24 -24.36 7.72 -2.94
C LEU A 24 -25.14 7.36 -4.22
N ALA A 25 -24.84 8.00 -5.36
CA ALA A 25 -25.49 7.72 -6.63
C ALA A 25 -25.05 6.38 -7.25
N PHE A 26 -23.83 5.92 -6.98
CA PHE A 26 -23.33 4.64 -7.49
C PHE A 26 -23.87 3.43 -6.72
N THR A 27 -24.14 3.55 -5.41
CA THR A 27 -24.72 2.45 -4.63
C THR A 27 -26.17 2.15 -5.05
N ILE A 28 -26.93 3.16 -5.50
CA ILE A 28 -28.32 2.98 -5.93
C ILE A 28 -28.41 2.30 -7.31
N ARG A 29 -27.38 2.43 -8.17
CA ARG A 29 -27.39 1.87 -9.53
C ARG A 29 -26.99 0.40 -9.62
N GLY A 30 -26.33 -0.15 -8.59
CA GLY A 30 -25.92 -1.56 -8.52
C GLY A 30 -27.05 -2.56 -8.22
N ALA A 31 -28.22 -2.11 -7.76
CA ALA A 31 -29.30 -2.99 -7.33
C ALA A 31 -30.38 -3.28 -8.39
N ARG A 32 -30.24 -2.79 -9.63
CA ARG A 32 -31.27 -2.91 -10.69
C ARG A 32 -30.91 -3.84 -11.86
N GLY A 33 -29.87 -4.66 -11.71
CA GLY A 33 -29.21 -5.28 -12.85
C GLY A 33 -29.33 -6.80 -13.02
N GLN A 34 -30.21 -7.54 -12.34
CA GLN A 34 -30.44 -8.96 -12.68
C GLN A 34 -31.85 -9.43 -12.28
N GLN A 35 -32.80 -9.33 -13.19
CA GLN A 35 -33.99 -10.19 -13.15
C GLN A 35 -34.45 -10.46 -14.58
N THR A 36 -33.63 -11.22 -15.31
CA THR A 36 -33.99 -11.82 -16.59
C THR A 36 -34.66 -13.17 -16.37
N ASP A 37 -35.94 -13.20 -16.70
CA ASP A 37 -36.72 -14.30 -17.27
C ASP A 37 -36.25 -15.73 -17.05
N SER A 38 -37.00 -16.46 -16.21
CA SER A 38 -37.16 -17.91 -16.35
C SER A 38 -38.64 -18.24 -16.42
N ARG A 39 -39.06 -18.48 -17.66
CA ARG A 39 -40.37 -18.91 -18.10
C ARG A 39 -40.55 -20.38 -17.74
N THR A 40 -41.28 -20.69 -16.66
CA THR A 40 -41.94 -22.00 -16.49
C THR A 40 -43.18 -21.80 -15.62
N GLY A 41 -44.32 -22.29 -16.12
CA GLY A 41 -45.65 -21.87 -15.66
C GLY A 41 -46.27 -22.62 -14.49
N SER A 42 -47.59 -22.59 -14.51
CA SER A 42 -48.58 -23.02 -13.51
C SER A 42 -48.90 -21.95 -12.46
N GLY A 43 -50.18 -21.56 -12.46
CA GLY A 43 -50.64 -20.33 -11.85
C GLY A 43 -51.04 -20.45 -10.38
N ALA A 44 -51.06 -19.30 -9.73
CA ALA A 44 -51.98 -18.97 -8.66
C ALA A 44 -52.07 -17.45 -8.57
N LYS A 45 -53.31 -16.97 -8.45
CA LYS A 45 -53.70 -15.56 -8.33
C LYS A 45 -53.35 -15.04 -6.93
N THR A 46 -52.68 -13.88 -6.83
CA THR A 46 -52.85 -12.80 -5.83
C THR A 46 -51.67 -11.82 -5.96
N ALA A 47 -51.87 -10.64 -6.56
CA ALA A 47 -52.27 -9.39 -5.91
C ALA A 47 -51.09 -8.61 -5.27
N ILE A 48 -50.70 -7.53 -5.96
CA ILE A 48 -50.45 -6.15 -5.49
C ILE A 48 -49.56 -6.02 -4.25
N TRP A 49 -48.44 -5.30 -4.34
CA TRP A 49 -48.17 -4.06 -3.58
C TRP A 49 -47.05 -3.23 -4.22
N LEU A 50 -47.43 -2.03 -4.68
CA LEU A 50 -46.55 -0.89 -4.91
C LEU A 50 -46.32 -0.20 -3.56
N THR A 51 -45.07 0.02 -3.15
CA THR A 51 -44.73 1.13 -2.25
C THR A 51 -43.39 1.75 -2.64
N ALA A 52 -43.48 2.99 -3.12
CA ALA A 52 -42.39 3.94 -3.18
C ALA A 52 -42.02 4.39 -1.76
N GLY A 53 -40.73 4.59 -1.49
CA GLY A 53 -40.24 5.08 -0.21
C GLY A 53 -38.89 5.75 -0.35
N LEU A 54 -38.90 6.96 -0.91
CA LEU A 54 -37.76 7.89 -0.95
C LEU A 54 -37.80 8.71 0.36
N ALA A 55 -36.82 8.54 1.25
CA ALA A 55 -36.67 9.38 2.43
C ALA A 55 -35.20 9.83 2.55
N VAL A 56 -34.95 11.06 2.10
CA VAL A 56 -33.74 11.84 2.38
C VAL A 56 -33.97 12.51 3.74
N ILE A 57 -33.11 12.22 4.72
CA ILE A 57 -33.00 13.04 5.93
C ILE A 57 -31.53 13.41 6.12
N VAL A 58 -31.23 14.65 5.78
CA VAL A 58 -30.03 15.40 6.13
C VAL A 58 -30.23 15.87 7.58
N LEU A 59 -29.41 15.42 8.52
CA LEU A 59 -29.41 15.89 9.90
C LEU A 59 -27.98 16.09 10.42
N CYS A 60 -27.62 17.38 10.50
CA CYS A 60 -26.79 18.05 11.51
C CYS A 60 -25.58 17.31 12.10
N SER A 61 -24.37 17.78 11.77
CA SER A 61 -23.18 17.63 12.64
C SER A 61 -22.35 18.91 12.61
N VAL A 62 -22.96 20.02 13.05
CA VAL A 62 -22.22 21.23 13.43
C VAL A 62 -22.08 21.16 14.95
N GLY A 63 -20.85 21.14 15.46
CA GLY A 63 -20.56 21.41 16.87
C GLY A 63 -19.81 20.32 17.62
N SER A 64 -18.48 20.33 17.52
CA SER A 64 -17.57 19.88 18.58
C SER A 64 -16.19 20.50 18.37
N TRP A 65 -16.12 21.83 18.46
CA TRP A 65 -14.89 22.55 18.75
C TRP A 65 -14.99 23.02 20.20
N GLY A 66 -14.18 22.45 21.09
CA GLY A 66 -14.07 22.95 22.45
C GLY A 66 -13.42 21.98 23.42
N LEU A 67 -12.30 22.44 23.99
CA LEU A 67 -11.73 22.06 25.28
C LEU A 67 -10.66 20.95 25.30
N ILE A 68 -9.41 21.31 24.96
CA ILE A 68 -8.28 21.03 25.85
C ILE A 68 -7.38 22.28 25.91
N LYS A 69 -7.63 23.13 26.91
CA LYS A 69 -6.63 24.03 27.47
C LYS A 69 -6.12 23.37 28.75
N ALA A 70 -4.86 22.95 28.77
CA ALA A 70 -4.13 22.78 30.01
C ALA A 70 -2.69 23.26 29.78
N VAL A 71 -2.42 24.42 30.36
CA VAL A 71 -1.12 25.05 30.52
C VAL A 71 -0.39 24.34 31.66
N SER A 72 0.88 24.03 31.49
CA SER A 72 1.85 24.04 32.58
C SER A 72 3.18 24.54 32.03
N LYS A 73 3.59 25.68 32.58
CA LYS A 73 4.79 26.46 32.30
C LYS A 73 5.62 26.44 33.58
N LEU A 74 6.92 26.70 33.44
CA LEU A 74 7.97 26.88 34.49
C LEU A 74 8.58 25.52 34.92
N ALA A 75 9.88 25.33 35.05
CA ALA A 75 11.05 26.19 35.30
C ALA A 75 12.31 25.33 34.96
N ASP A 76 13.58 25.73 34.89
CA ASP A 76 14.34 26.94 35.16
C ASP A 76 15.69 26.79 34.41
N GLY A 77 16.32 27.90 34.07
CA GLY A 77 17.69 27.90 33.56
C GLY A 77 18.72 27.68 34.65
N ASN A 78 19.85 27.07 34.30
CA ASN A 78 21.09 27.17 35.08
C ASN A 78 22.30 27.24 34.14
N SER A 79 22.86 28.45 34.00
CA SER A 79 24.18 28.69 33.46
C SER A 79 25.23 28.45 34.55
N GLY A 80 26.33 27.78 34.21
CA GLY A 80 27.48 27.59 35.08
C GLY A 80 28.76 27.23 34.30
N ASP A 81 29.52 28.27 33.97
CA ASP A 81 30.99 28.37 33.79
C ASP A 81 31.81 27.41 34.70
N SER A 82 33.08 26.99 34.50
CA SER A 82 34.20 27.24 33.56
C SER A 82 35.34 26.20 33.91
N PRO A 83 36.62 26.30 33.47
CA PRO A 83 37.47 25.16 33.02
C PRO A 83 38.38 24.52 34.08
N SER A 84 38.97 23.36 33.73
CA SER A 84 40.23 22.89 34.36
C SER A 84 41.08 22.04 33.41
N ASP A 85 42.35 22.41 33.35
CA ASP A 85 43.45 21.91 32.51
C ASP A 85 44.20 20.72 33.12
N ALA A 86 45.00 20.06 32.26
CA ALA A 86 46.17 19.18 32.51
C ALA A 86 45.98 17.64 32.47
N PRO A 87 47.06 16.86 32.23
CA PRO A 87 48.03 16.94 31.13
C PRO A 87 48.12 15.60 30.33
N ALA A 88 48.78 15.69 29.16
CA ALA A 88 48.94 14.63 28.17
C ALA A 88 49.70 13.38 28.65
N THR A 89 49.16 12.20 28.33
CA THR A 89 49.90 10.94 28.26
C THR A 89 49.91 10.45 26.82
N SER A 90 51.03 10.66 26.13
CA SER A 90 51.27 10.14 24.79
C SER A 90 51.46 8.63 24.86
N THR A 91 50.46 7.88 24.39
CA THR A 91 50.64 6.46 24.06
C THR A 91 50.67 6.37 22.55
N GLU A 92 51.85 6.13 21.98
CA GLU A 92 52.03 5.81 20.56
C GLU A 92 51.24 4.54 20.25
N THR A 93 50.02 4.71 19.77
CA THR A 93 49.25 3.64 19.14
C THR A 93 49.59 3.68 17.66
N THR A 94 50.26 2.62 17.21
CA THR A 94 50.56 2.35 15.81
C THR A 94 49.31 2.62 14.97
N SER A 95 49.43 3.60 14.08
CA SER A 95 48.41 3.99 13.09
C SER A 95 48.24 2.85 12.09
N GLY A 96 47.42 1.86 12.46
CA GLY A 96 46.87 0.91 11.52
C GLY A 96 45.96 1.67 10.57
N ALA A 97 46.30 1.65 9.27
CA ALA A 97 45.49 2.27 8.23
C ALA A 97 44.01 1.87 8.40
N PRO A 98 43.06 2.82 8.30
CA PRO A 98 41.64 2.48 8.37
C PRO A 98 41.33 1.45 7.29
N ALA A 99 40.93 0.25 7.69
CA ALA A 99 40.37 -0.72 6.76
C ALA A 99 39.19 -0.04 6.06
N SER A 100 39.29 0.14 4.73
CA SER A 100 38.20 0.73 3.96
C SER A 100 36.94 -0.12 4.21
N PRO A 101 35.79 0.50 4.54
CA PRO A 101 34.56 -0.25 4.71
C PRO A 101 34.27 -0.98 3.40
N THR A 102 34.29 -2.31 3.45
CA THR A 102 33.91 -3.12 2.30
C THR A 102 32.41 -2.95 2.15
N THR A 103 32.00 -2.13 1.19
CA THR A 103 30.59 -2.01 0.82
C THR A 103 30.06 -3.40 0.48
N PRO A 104 28.98 -3.87 1.13
CA PRO A 104 28.39 -5.16 0.80
C PRO A 104 28.07 -5.22 -0.70
N ALA A 105 28.47 -6.30 -1.37
CA ALA A 105 28.15 -6.50 -2.77
C ALA A 105 26.63 -6.51 -2.97
N ALA A 106 26.17 -5.88 -4.06
CA ALA A 106 24.76 -5.91 -4.42
C ALA A 106 24.31 -7.35 -4.68
N ALA A 107 23.14 -7.73 -4.18
CA ALA A 107 22.60 -9.06 -4.39
C ALA A 107 22.33 -9.33 -5.88
N PRO A 108 22.67 -10.52 -6.41
CA PRO A 108 22.46 -10.83 -7.82
C PRO A 108 20.97 -10.88 -8.16
N VAL A 109 20.63 -10.32 -9.34
CA VAL A 109 19.33 -10.51 -9.98
C VAL A 109 19.32 -11.91 -10.61
N LEU A 110 18.36 -12.73 -10.21
CA LEU A 110 18.19 -14.09 -10.71
C LEU A 110 17.36 -14.11 -11.99
N TRP A 111 16.33 -13.27 -12.04
CA TRP A 111 15.43 -13.20 -13.18
C TRP A 111 14.76 -11.83 -13.29
N GLN A 112 14.55 -11.38 -14.53
CA GLN A 112 13.87 -10.13 -14.80
C GLN A 112 13.18 -10.17 -16.17
N ASP A 113 11.85 -10.11 -16.17
CA ASP A 113 11.04 -10.02 -17.40
C ASP A 113 9.60 -9.55 -17.07
N GLU A 114 8.76 -9.46 -18.10
CA GLU A 114 7.33 -9.20 -17.96
C GLU A 114 6.53 -10.48 -17.69
N ILE A 115 5.57 -10.40 -16.77
CA ILE A 115 4.54 -11.43 -16.56
C ILE A 115 3.16 -10.81 -16.53
N ARG A 116 2.16 -11.65 -16.80
CA ARG A 116 0.77 -11.35 -16.48
C ARG A 116 0.50 -11.67 -15.01
N LEU A 117 0.03 -10.68 -14.27
CA LEU A 117 -0.58 -10.83 -12.94
C LEU A 117 -2.08 -11.06 -13.12
N ASP A 118 -2.58 -12.16 -12.56
CA ASP A 118 -4.00 -12.53 -12.55
C ASP A 118 -4.31 -13.40 -11.32
N SER A 119 -5.49 -14.00 -11.29
CA SER A 119 -5.94 -14.85 -10.18
C SER A 119 -5.21 -16.18 -10.06
N THR A 120 -4.34 -16.52 -11.00
CA THR A 120 -3.47 -17.69 -10.89
C THR A 120 -2.24 -17.31 -10.05
N PRO A 121 -1.95 -17.99 -8.94
CA PRO A 121 -0.76 -17.72 -8.16
C PRO A 121 0.54 -17.88 -8.94
N ARG A 122 1.59 -17.26 -8.43
CA ARG A 122 2.95 -17.34 -8.95
C ARG A 122 3.89 -17.84 -7.87
N ASP A 123 4.75 -18.77 -8.24
CA ASP A 123 5.93 -19.19 -7.46
C ASP A 123 7.13 -18.39 -8.00
N PHE A 124 7.64 -17.47 -7.19
CA PHE A 124 8.79 -16.63 -7.51
C PHE A 124 10.12 -17.24 -7.02
N ASP A 125 10.09 -18.44 -6.47
CA ASP A 125 11.29 -19.21 -6.17
C ASP A 125 11.77 -20.04 -7.38
N LYS A 126 11.01 -20.06 -8.48
CA LYS A 126 11.45 -20.56 -9.79
C LYS A 126 11.88 -19.44 -10.75
N GLU A 127 12.69 -19.81 -11.74
CA GLU A 127 13.23 -18.93 -12.77
C GLU A 127 13.01 -19.57 -14.16
N PRO A 128 12.10 -19.06 -15.01
CA PRO A 128 11.15 -17.98 -14.74
C PRO A 128 10.13 -18.35 -13.65
N PRO A 129 9.43 -17.36 -13.06
CA PRO A 129 8.37 -17.62 -12.09
C PRO A 129 7.33 -18.59 -12.64
N ALA A 130 7.06 -19.65 -11.90
CA ALA A 130 6.15 -20.70 -12.32
C ALA A 130 4.69 -20.34 -11.98
N LEU A 131 3.75 -20.94 -12.72
CA LEU A 131 2.35 -20.92 -12.33
C LEU A 131 2.16 -21.81 -11.10
N GLY A 132 1.51 -21.27 -10.09
CA GLY A 132 1.18 -21.96 -8.85
C GLY A 132 -0.27 -22.44 -8.78
N ASN A 133 -0.70 -22.91 -7.61
CA ASN A 133 -2.11 -23.23 -7.34
C ASN A 133 -2.60 -22.70 -5.98
N THR A 134 -3.90 -22.41 -5.88
CA THR A 134 -4.49 -21.77 -4.69
C THR A 134 -4.88 -22.74 -3.56
N SER A 135 -4.86 -24.06 -3.78
CA SER A 135 -5.47 -25.01 -2.86
C SER A 135 -4.48 -25.81 -2.02
N THR A 136 -3.27 -26.06 -2.52
CA THR A 136 -2.31 -26.98 -1.90
C THR A 136 -0.85 -26.59 -2.08
N ASP A 137 -0.56 -25.70 -3.03
CA ASP A 137 0.80 -25.31 -3.33
C ASP A 137 1.30 -24.27 -2.34
N ARG A 138 2.22 -24.73 -1.47
CA ARG A 138 2.90 -23.88 -0.49
C ARG A 138 4.04 -23.09 -1.10
N GLU A 139 4.44 -23.39 -2.34
CA GLU A 139 5.50 -22.70 -3.09
C GLU A 139 4.97 -21.48 -3.85
N SER A 140 3.65 -21.35 -3.97
CA SER A 140 3.02 -20.15 -4.50
C SER A 140 3.20 -18.98 -3.52
N ASP A 141 3.60 -17.81 -4.03
CA ASP A 141 4.04 -16.64 -3.25
C ASP A 141 3.07 -15.44 -3.32
N GLY A 142 2.33 -15.29 -4.42
CA GLY A 142 1.40 -14.18 -4.60
C GLY A 142 0.43 -14.33 -5.76
N TYR A 143 -0.69 -13.63 -5.69
CA TYR A 143 -1.74 -13.65 -6.72
C TYR A 143 -2.60 -12.39 -6.69
N LEU A 144 -3.32 -12.13 -7.79
CA LEU A 144 -4.25 -11.02 -7.91
C LEU A 144 -5.68 -11.47 -7.61
N ASN A 145 -6.36 -10.79 -6.70
CA ASN A 145 -7.78 -10.94 -6.44
C ASN A 145 -8.48 -9.60 -6.71
N ASP A 146 -9.10 -9.47 -7.89
CA ASP A 146 -9.57 -8.20 -8.45
C ASP A 146 -8.45 -7.16 -8.59
N SER A 147 -8.49 -6.09 -7.78
CA SER A 147 -7.46 -5.06 -7.71
C SER A 147 -6.59 -5.19 -6.46
N ARG A 148 -6.66 -6.32 -5.74
CA ARG A 148 -5.82 -6.58 -4.56
C ARG A 148 -4.74 -7.59 -4.90
N TYR A 149 -3.49 -7.18 -4.76
CA TYR A 149 -2.37 -8.12 -4.82
C TYR A 149 -2.15 -8.71 -3.44
N ASN A 150 -2.23 -10.03 -3.35
CA ASN A 150 -2.18 -10.78 -2.10
C ASN A 150 -0.81 -11.45 -1.99
N GLU A 151 -0.24 -11.44 -0.78
CA GLU A 151 0.73 -12.47 -0.42
C GLU A 151 0.03 -13.83 -0.41
N PHE A 152 0.77 -14.87 -0.74
CA PHE A 152 0.32 -16.25 -0.62
C PHE A 152 1.49 -17.04 -0.07
N TRP A 153 1.38 -17.62 1.14
CA TRP A 153 2.46 -18.33 1.86
C TRP A 153 3.80 -17.59 2.06
N GLY A 154 3.99 -16.41 1.47
CA GLY A 154 5.18 -15.58 1.56
C GLY A 154 5.29 -14.80 2.87
N GLY A 155 6.27 -13.90 2.91
CA GLY A 155 6.64 -13.12 4.10
C GLY A 155 6.21 -11.66 4.07
N GLY A 156 5.21 -11.29 3.27
CA GLY A 156 4.67 -9.93 3.17
C GLY A 156 4.59 -9.41 1.73
N VAL A 157 3.63 -8.53 1.50
CA VAL A 157 3.60 -7.58 0.37
C VAL A 157 3.57 -6.14 0.89
N VAL A 158 4.10 -5.19 0.11
CA VAL A 158 4.00 -3.76 0.42
C VAL A 158 4.09 -2.91 -0.84
N LEU A 159 3.39 -1.78 -0.88
CA LEU A 159 3.54 -0.79 -1.94
C LEU A 159 4.86 -0.04 -1.82
N TRP A 160 5.58 0.07 -2.93
CA TRP A 160 6.76 0.92 -3.07
C TRP A 160 6.35 2.33 -3.53
N PRO A 161 6.59 3.38 -2.73
CA PRO A 161 6.01 4.70 -2.96
C PRO A 161 6.84 5.56 -3.92
N GLU A 162 8.10 5.21 -4.16
CA GLU A 162 9.01 6.05 -4.92
C GLU A 162 8.98 5.73 -6.41
N GLN A 163 9.31 6.75 -7.22
CA GLN A 163 9.41 6.61 -8.67
C GLN A 163 10.74 5.98 -9.12
N ALA A 164 11.76 6.00 -8.29
CA ALA A 164 12.96 5.19 -8.51
C ALA A 164 12.63 3.72 -8.22
N ASP A 165 13.22 2.80 -8.99
CA ASP A 165 13.09 1.37 -8.71
C ASP A 165 14.00 1.03 -7.50
N PRO A 166 13.50 0.26 -6.52
CA PRO A 166 14.25 -0.03 -5.29
C PRO A 166 15.41 -0.99 -5.55
N SER A 167 16.42 -0.95 -4.68
CA SER A 167 17.32 -2.09 -4.52
C SER A 167 16.63 -3.23 -3.78
N ARG A 168 17.22 -4.44 -3.81
CA ARG A 168 16.78 -5.57 -2.97
C ARG A 168 16.62 -5.17 -1.51
N ASN A 169 17.62 -4.46 -0.97
CA ASN A 169 17.67 -4.11 0.45
C ASN A 169 16.58 -3.09 0.82
N ASP A 170 16.30 -2.12 -0.06
CA ASP A 170 15.23 -1.15 0.16
C ASP A 170 13.86 -1.84 0.22
N CYS A 171 13.59 -2.76 -0.73
CA CYS A 171 12.37 -3.57 -0.70
C CYS A 171 12.28 -4.41 0.58
N ALA A 172 13.37 -5.11 0.95
CA ALA A 172 13.40 -5.96 2.13
C ALA A 172 13.16 -5.18 3.43
N GLN A 173 13.82 -4.03 3.59
CA GLN A 173 13.64 -3.17 4.76
C GLN A 173 12.21 -2.62 4.84
N ARG A 174 11.63 -2.25 3.71
CA ARG A 174 10.24 -1.79 3.66
C ARG A 174 9.25 -2.88 4.01
N LEU A 175 9.44 -4.09 3.50
CA LEU A 175 8.64 -5.27 3.85
C LEU A 175 8.71 -5.56 5.36
N GLN A 176 9.89 -5.45 5.96
CA GLN A 176 10.06 -5.68 7.40
C GLN A 176 9.27 -4.70 8.27
N THR A 177 9.13 -3.45 7.82
CA THR A 177 8.54 -2.35 8.60
C THR A 177 7.08 -2.08 8.28
N HIS A 178 6.66 -2.36 7.05
CA HIS A 178 5.35 -1.99 6.50
C HIS A 178 4.67 -3.15 5.75
N GLY A 179 5.21 -4.36 5.82
CA GLY A 179 4.65 -5.54 5.18
C GLY A 179 3.22 -5.83 5.68
N VAL A 180 2.35 -6.16 4.73
CA VAL A 180 0.95 -6.53 4.96
C VAL A 180 0.60 -7.76 4.13
N LYS A 181 -0.59 -8.32 4.33
CA LYS A 181 -1.05 -9.50 3.59
C LYS A 181 -1.56 -9.19 2.20
N GLU A 182 -2.07 -7.99 1.99
CA GLU A 182 -2.61 -7.56 0.70
C GLU A 182 -2.47 -6.06 0.52
N VAL A 183 -2.35 -5.63 -0.73
CA VAL A 183 -2.33 -4.21 -1.13
C VAL A 183 -3.26 -3.98 -2.31
N ASN A 184 -3.94 -2.83 -2.31
CA ASN A 184 -4.68 -2.39 -3.50
C ASN A 184 -3.68 -1.90 -4.56
N ILE A 185 -3.88 -2.35 -5.80
CA ILE A 185 -3.02 -2.01 -6.92
C ILE A 185 -3.85 -1.50 -8.10
N ASP A 186 -3.18 -0.69 -8.91
CA ASP A 186 -3.65 -0.16 -10.18
C ASP A 186 -2.51 -0.16 -11.21
N ALA A 187 -2.78 0.41 -12.39
CA ALA A 187 -1.72 0.64 -13.36
C ALA A 187 -0.69 1.62 -12.78
N ARG A 188 0.60 1.29 -12.91
CA ARG A 188 1.77 2.02 -12.34
C ARG A 188 2.04 1.77 -10.86
N SER A 189 1.22 0.98 -10.18
CA SER A 189 1.55 0.47 -8.85
C SER A 189 2.88 -0.29 -8.85
N ARG A 190 3.58 -0.23 -7.71
CA ARG A 190 4.89 -0.85 -7.51
C ARG A 190 4.86 -1.59 -6.20
N ILE A 191 5.32 -2.83 -6.20
CA ILE A 191 5.07 -3.76 -5.10
C ILE A 191 6.39 -4.45 -4.76
N CYS A 192 6.72 -4.51 -3.48
CA CYS A 192 7.72 -5.44 -2.96
C CYS A 192 6.99 -6.65 -2.38
N LEU A 193 7.52 -7.83 -2.62
CA LEU A 193 7.03 -9.10 -2.08
C LEU A 193 8.22 -9.87 -1.51
N LYS A 194 7.99 -10.60 -0.41
CA LYS A 194 8.93 -11.60 0.12
C LYS A 194 8.38 -13.00 -0.11
N THR A 195 9.14 -13.87 -0.77
CA THR A 195 8.75 -15.27 -0.98
C THR A 195 8.88 -16.08 0.31
N ASN A 196 8.29 -17.28 0.34
CA ASN A 196 8.42 -18.18 1.50
C ASN A 196 9.88 -18.67 1.71
N GLN A 197 10.71 -18.74 0.65
CA GLN A 197 12.16 -19.02 0.73
C GLN A 197 13.00 -17.77 0.95
N GLY A 198 12.38 -16.61 1.19
CA GLY A 198 13.06 -15.37 1.55
C GLY A 198 13.70 -14.63 0.39
N ARG A 199 13.36 -14.97 -0.86
CA ARG A 199 13.68 -14.11 -2.00
C ARG A 199 12.88 -12.82 -1.91
N ILE A 200 13.43 -11.79 -2.52
CA ILE A 200 12.76 -10.49 -2.63
C ILE A 200 12.38 -10.31 -4.08
N VAL A 201 11.15 -9.84 -4.29
CA VAL A 201 10.59 -9.60 -5.60
C VAL A 201 10.13 -8.15 -5.67
N PHE A 202 10.50 -7.46 -6.73
CA PHE A 202 9.94 -6.16 -7.09
C PHE A 202 9.05 -6.32 -8.31
N ILE A 203 7.82 -5.84 -8.22
CA ILE A 203 6.80 -5.93 -9.25
C ILE A 203 6.38 -4.52 -9.63
N LYS A 204 6.54 -4.16 -10.90
CA LYS A 204 6.16 -2.87 -11.47
C LYS A 204 5.00 -3.07 -12.43
N VAL A 205 3.81 -2.71 -11.98
CA VAL A 205 2.57 -2.86 -12.77
C VAL A 205 2.61 -1.86 -13.92
N LEU A 206 2.60 -2.33 -15.16
CA LEU A 206 2.76 -1.49 -16.35
C LEU A 206 1.41 -0.98 -16.83
N ARG A 207 0.48 -1.90 -17.10
CA ARG A 207 -0.84 -1.60 -17.66
C ARG A 207 -1.83 -2.69 -17.31
N ARG A 208 -3.12 -2.36 -17.37
CA ARG A 208 -4.20 -3.35 -17.33
C ARG A 208 -4.09 -4.28 -18.54
N ASP A 209 -4.35 -5.56 -18.33
CA ASP A 209 -4.30 -6.61 -19.34
C ASP A 209 -5.59 -7.45 -19.29
N GLY A 210 -6.59 -7.04 -20.08
CA GLY A 210 -7.95 -7.57 -20.01
C GLY A 210 -8.74 -7.09 -18.79
N ASP A 211 -9.82 -7.80 -18.45
CA ASP A 211 -10.75 -7.36 -17.40
C ASP A 211 -10.23 -7.63 -15.99
N SER A 212 -9.42 -8.67 -15.81
CA SER A 212 -9.06 -9.25 -14.52
C SER A 212 -7.56 -9.35 -14.26
N GLY A 213 -6.73 -8.69 -15.07
CA GLY A 213 -5.27 -8.83 -14.96
C GLY A 213 -4.50 -7.55 -15.25
N TYR A 214 -3.20 -7.61 -14.96
CA TYR A 214 -2.24 -6.58 -15.30
C TYR A 214 -1.00 -7.21 -15.92
N LEU A 215 -0.40 -6.51 -16.88
CA LEU A 215 0.97 -6.81 -17.28
C LEU A 215 1.92 -6.08 -16.33
N ALA A 216 2.91 -6.77 -15.81
CA ALA A 216 3.89 -6.23 -14.88
C ALA A 216 5.31 -6.66 -15.25
N GLN A 217 6.27 -5.77 -15.07
CA GLN A 217 7.69 -6.13 -15.07
C GLN A 217 8.06 -6.61 -13.66
N VAL A 218 8.83 -7.69 -13.59
CA VAL A 218 9.24 -8.30 -12.33
C VAL A 218 10.76 -8.38 -12.28
N THR A 219 11.33 -8.06 -11.12
CA THR A 219 12.74 -8.28 -10.79
C THR A 219 12.81 -9.19 -9.58
N LEU A 220 13.54 -10.29 -9.73
CA LEU A 220 13.74 -11.32 -8.71
C LEU A 220 15.20 -11.32 -8.26
N TRP A 221 15.44 -11.20 -6.95
CA TRP A 221 16.78 -11.29 -6.36
C TRP A 221 16.96 -12.58 -5.56
N SER A 222 18.21 -13.01 -5.41
CA SER A 222 18.54 -14.12 -4.52
C SER A 222 18.20 -13.84 -3.05
N SER A 223 18.02 -14.90 -2.26
CA SER A 223 17.64 -14.86 -0.85
C SER A 223 18.77 -14.40 0.11
N ASN A 224 19.95 -14.07 -0.42
CA ASN A 224 21.27 -13.93 0.25
C ASN A 224 21.99 -15.24 0.47
#